data_AF-A0A7S0A3Y8-F1
#
_entry.id   AF-A0A7S0A3Y8-F1
#
_cell.length_a   1.000
_cell.length_b   1.000
_cell.length_c   1.000
_cell.angle_alpha   90.00
_cell.angle_beta   90.00
_cell.angle_gamma   90.00
#
_symmetry.space_group_name_H-M   'P 1'
#
loop_
_entity.id
_entity.type
_entity.pdbx_description
1 polymer ?
#
loop_
_entity_poly.entity_id
_entity_poly.type
_entity_poly.pdbx_seq_one_letter_code
_entity_poly.pdbx_strand_id
1 'polypeptide(L)'
;FYEDASQLKAMVLNCFAWPLVSIFFYIVSWRDFALSSALLAYWLAFCLWPYLLLPTLPLWGAFWLHRLRDRGRCNDLLAHEQTAPLTEDGLRMLASLRSTKRMAVWLRRLVKDRGGWVDKMAALKDFARLTHKDGEPTLKFDDLIADLVGRPWVSRRVAREKRCREGHVLRLLGMGAYLPDDGWVCSGPAEHACCPAGITEVGLHLGTRRYRCLECRLDLCGLCAIGDRALPPVMRMDTTKLPMGGSVMMRAMRDFVMENEDAVDDLKEIVEGILKVAEKLKCPQELDLAFRAYMACGVASVGLGAIEILLLSRFGFLLRWAWVLLWMAIGSVVMVQGAMPIRRMRTAYRASRDFARCRDIRQRGGCTRWQFFTLDPESPCPEQEQPGSSRSAGPQRLWPGFIGHGTPRGA
;
A
#
# COMPACT_ATOMS: atom_id res chain seq x y z
N PHE A 1 13.35 8.36 -15.50
CA PHE A 1 13.59 8.59 -14.06
C PHE A 1 12.33 8.64 -13.16
N TYR A 2 11.53 9.73 -13.11
CA TYR A 2 10.41 9.79 -12.13
C TYR A 2 9.35 8.70 -12.35
N GLU A 3 9.09 8.37 -13.62
CA GLU A 3 8.23 7.25 -13.98
C GLU A 3 8.83 5.94 -13.45
N ASP A 4 10.12 5.67 -13.66
CA ASP A 4 10.82 4.47 -13.17
C ASP A 4 10.84 4.37 -11.65
N ALA A 5 11.14 5.45 -10.94
CA ALA A 5 11.11 5.47 -9.47
C ALA A 5 9.68 5.24 -8.94
N SER A 6 8.66 5.77 -9.63
CA SER A 6 7.27 5.55 -9.27
C SER A 6 6.80 4.11 -9.56
N GLN A 7 7.29 3.52 -10.66
CA GLN A 7 7.06 2.14 -11.04
C GLN A 7 7.75 1.19 -10.06
N LEU A 8 9.02 1.40 -9.73
CA LEU A 8 9.77 0.65 -8.73
C LEU A 8 9.08 0.75 -7.37
N LYS A 9 8.69 1.95 -6.95
CA LYS A 9 7.92 2.14 -5.71
C LYS A 9 6.61 1.35 -5.75
N ALA A 10 5.86 1.41 -6.85
CA ALA A 10 4.62 0.68 -6.99
C ALA A 10 4.87 -0.84 -6.98
N MET A 11 5.92 -1.31 -7.65
CA MET A 11 6.31 -2.71 -7.69
C MET A 11 6.73 -3.20 -6.31
N VAL A 12 7.65 -2.52 -5.63
CA VAL A 12 8.11 -2.87 -4.27
C VAL A 12 6.95 -2.84 -3.28
N LEU A 13 6.14 -1.78 -3.29
CA LEU A 13 5.01 -1.68 -2.36
C LEU A 13 3.94 -2.73 -2.65
N ASN A 14 3.50 -2.87 -3.90
CA ASN A 14 2.37 -3.74 -4.26
C ASN A 14 2.75 -5.22 -4.35
N CYS A 15 3.99 -5.55 -4.74
CA CYS A 15 4.42 -6.94 -4.92
C CYS A 15 5.07 -7.52 -3.67
N PHE A 16 5.76 -6.70 -2.85
CA PHE A 16 6.48 -7.18 -1.67
C PHE A 16 5.88 -6.67 -0.38
N ALA A 17 5.83 -5.35 -0.19
CA ALA A 17 5.47 -4.78 1.11
C ALA A 17 4.04 -5.16 1.52
N TRP A 18 3.08 -5.04 0.61
CA TRP A 18 1.68 -5.34 0.92
C TRP A 18 1.40 -6.83 1.18
N PRO A 19 1.92 -7.78 0.37
CA PRO A 19 1.86 -9.20 0.71
C PRO A 19 2.53 -9.53 2.04
N LEU A 20 3.71 -8.98 2.33
CA LEU A 20 4.39 -9.18 3.61
C LEU A 20 3.59 -8.62 4.79
N VAL A 21 3.00 -7.44 4.64
CA VAL A 21 2.10 -6.85 5.64
C VAL A 21 0.86 -7.73 5.85
N SER A 22 0.31 -8.31 4.77
CA SER A 22 -0.84 -9.21 4.85
C SER A 22 -0.49 -10.52 5.58
N ILE A 23 0.64 -11.13 5.23
CA ILE A 23 1.21 -12.30 5.91
C ILE A 23 1.43 -11.99 7.40
N PHE A 24 2.04 -10.85 7.70
CA PHE A 24 2.28 -10.41 9.07
C PHE A 24 0.98 -10.27 9.86
N PHE A 25 -0.03 -9.58 9.32
CA PHE A 25 -1.33 -9.45 9.99
C PHE A 25 -2.03 -10.80 10.13
N TYR A 26 -1.89 -11.70 9.16
CA TYR A 26 -2.43 -13.05 9.23
C TYR A 26 -1.85 -13.81 10.43
N ILE A 27 -0.52 -13.81 10.58
CA ILE A 27 0.21 -14.43 11.70
C ILE A 27 -0.20 -13.79 13.04
N VAL A 28 -0.15 -12.47 13.14
CA VAL A 28 -0.45 -11.75 14.40
C VAL A 28 -1.92 -11.91 14.81
N SER A 29 -2.81 -12.14 13.85
CA SER A 29 -4.23 -12.42 14.13
C SER A 29 -4.54 -13.86 14.52
N TRP A 30 -3.52 -14.74 14.61
CA TRP A 30 -3.66 -16.16 14.97
C TRP A 30 -4.68 -16.93 14.13
N ARG A 31 -4.81 -16.56 12.85
CA ARG A 31 -5.76 -17.21 11.93
C ARG A 31 -5.43 -18.67 11.66
N ASP A 32 -4.15 -18.98 11.52
CA ASP A 32 -3.61 -20.33 11.55
C ASP A 32 -2.81 -20.46 12.85
N PHE A 33 -3.38 -21.16 13.83
CA PHE A 33 -2.76 -21.36 15.14
C PHE A 33 -1.43 -22.11 15.02
N ALA A 34 -1.32 -23.08 14.11
CA ALA A 34 -0.11 -23.86 13.92
C ALA A 34 1.01 -23.01 13.32
N LEU A 35 0.70 -22.21 12.28
CA LEU A 35 1.68 -21.30 11.68
C LEU A 35 2.16 -20.24 12.69
N SER A 36 1.23 -19.65 13.44
CA SER A 36 1.53 -18.57 14.38
C SER A 36 2.34 -19.06 15.59
N SER A 37 1.99 -20.23 16.12
CA SER A 37 2.75 -20.87 17.20
C SER A 37 4.14 -21.33 16.74
N ALA A 38 4.28 -21.88 15.53
CA ALA A 38 5.57 -22.25 14.96
C ALA A 38 6.49 -21.03 14.76
N LEU A 39 5.94 -19.92 14.26
CA LEU A 39 6.68 -18.65 14.13
C LEU A 39 7.10 -18.07 15.48
N LEU A 40 6.23 -18.16 16.49
CA LEU A 40 6.55 -17.74 17.85
C LEU A 40 7.63 -18.61 18.47
N ALA A 41 7.54 -19.94 18.32
CA ALA A 41 8.55 -20.88 18.79
C ALA A 41 9.89 -20.67 18.08
N TYR A 42 9.89 -20.46 16.77
CA TYR A 42 11.08 -20.09 16.01
C TYR A 42 11.65 -18.75 16.49
N TRP A 43 10.81 -17.74 16.71
CA TRP A 43 11.24 -16.46 17.24
C TRP A 43 11.90 -16.59 18.62
N LEU A 44 11.33 -17.42 19.51
CA LEU A 44 11.93 -17.73 20.81
C LEU A 44 13.27 -18.46 20.66
N ALA A 45 13.37 -19.43 19.75
CA ALA A 45 14.64 -20.09 19.44
C ALA A 45 15.69 -19.09 18.92
N PHE A 46 15.28 -18.12 18.09
CA PHE A 46 16.16 -17.05 17.63
C PHE A 46 16.63 -16.14 18.78
N CYS A 47 15.75 -15.80 19.73
CA CYS A 47 16.16 -15.05 20.92
C CYS A 47 17.20 -15.79 21.78
N LEU A 48 17.12 -17.12 21.84
CA LEU A 48 18.06 -17.97 22.59
C LEU A 48 19.35 -18.25 21.82
N TRP A 49 19.25 -18.40 20.49
CA TRP A 49 20.35 -18.75 19.59
C TRP A 49 20.34 -17.85 18.34
N PRO A 50 20.78 -16.59 18.48
CA PRO A 50 20.69 -15.61 17.40
C PRO A 50 21.57 -15.94 16.20
N TYR A 51 22.56 -16.81 16.38
CA TYR A 51 23.38 -17.35 15.30
C TYR A 51 22.61 -18.29 14.35
N LEU A 52 21.36 -18.63 14.67
CA LEU A 52 20.51 -19.40 13.76
C LEU A 52 19.81 -18.51 12.72
N LEU A 53 19.86 -17.17 12.84
CA LEU A 53 19.12 -16.29 11.94
C LEU A 53 19.62 -16.37 10.51
N LEU A 54 20.89 -16.02 10.30
CA LEU A 54 21.48 -15.93 8.97
C LEU A 54 21.36 -17.27 8.21
N PRO A 55 21.67 -18.43 8.83
CA PRO A 55 21.57 -19.71 8.16
C PRO A 55 20.12 -20.12 7.87
N THR A 56 19.13 -19.65 8.62
CA THR A 56 17.73 -20.04 8.40
C THR A 56 16.98 -19.11 7.43
N LEU A 57 17.54 -17.97 7.04
CA LEU A 57 16.89 -17.04 6.09
C LEU A 57 16.53 -17.71 4.74
N PRO A 58 17.41 -18.49 4.08
CA PRO A 58 17.02 -19.18 2.85
C PRO A 58 15.89 -20.20 3.05
N LEU A 59 15.90 -20.93 4.18
CA LEU A 59 14.81 -21.86 4.54
C LEU A 59 13.49 -21.13 4.74
N TRP A 60 13.50 -19.93 5.33
CA TRP A 60 12.30 -19.10 5.43
C TRP A 60 11.76 -18.68 4.06
N GLY A 61 12.65 -18.31 3.14
CA GLY A 61 12.28 -18.06 1.75
C GLY A 61 11.60 -19.27 1.11
N ALA A 62 12.21 -20.45 1.24
CA ALA A 62 11.64 -21.71 0.74
C ALA A 62 10.30 -22.05 1.40
N PHE A 63 10.18 -21.90 2.71
CA PHE A 63 8.96 -22.14 3.48
C PHE A 63 7.80 -21.25 2.99
N TRP A 64 8.04 -19.95 2.86
CA TRP A 64 7.01 -19.02 2.39
C TRP A 64 6.64 -19.27 0.93
N LEU A 65 7.62 -19.56 0.05
CA LEU A 65 7.34 -19.94 -1.34
C LEU A 65 6.48 -21.20 -1.42
N HIS A 66 6.82 -22.23 -0.62
CA HIS A 66 6.03 -23.45 -0.54
C HIS A 66 4.59 -23.18 -0.07
N ARG A 67 4.43 -22.35 0.97
CA ARG A 67 3.10 -21.96 1.48
C ARG A 67 2.31 -21.13 0.47
N LEU A 68 2.97 -20.26 -0.30
CA LEU A 68 2.34 -19.44 -1.34
C LEU A 68 1.98 -20.24 -2.60
N ARG A 69 2.56 -21.43 -2.80
CA ARG A 69 2.24 -22.34 -3.92
C ARG A 69 0.89 -23.05 -3.74
N ASP A 70 0.50 -23.34 -2.50
CA ASP A 70 -0.84 -23.87 -2.21
C ASP A 70 -1.89 -22.77 -2.37
N ARG A 71 -2.72 -22.85 -3.41
CA ARG A 71 -3.70 -21.80 -3.76
C ARG A 71 -4.71 -21.53 -2.66
N GLY A 72 -5.20 -22.56 -1.98
CA GLY A 72 -6.19 -22.39 -0.91
C GLY A 72 -5.61 -21.54 0.22
N ARG A 73 -4.43 -21.95 0.69
CA ARG A 73 -3.72 -21.24 1.77
C ARG A 73 -3.19 -19.88 1.34
N CYS A 74 -2.71 -19.75 0.11
CA CYS A 74 -2.22 -18.49 -0.45
C CYS A 74 -3.32 -17.43 -0.47
N ASN A 75 -4.52 -17.81 -0.89
CA ASN A 75 -5.68 -16.92 -0.87
C ASN A 75 -6.01 -16.48 0.56
N ASP A 76 -6.04 -17.39 1.53
CA ASP A 76 -6.30 -17.05 2.93
C ASP A 76 -5.23 -16.14 3.54
N LEU A 77 -3.96 -16.40 3.20
CA LEU A 77 -2.79 -15.66 3.68
C LEU A 77 -2.74 -14.24 3.11
N LEU A 78 -3.10 -14.09 1.84
CA LEU A 78 -3.10 -12.81 1.11
C LEU A 78 -4.46 -12.11 1.11
N ALA A 79 -5.46 -12.68 1.81
CA ALA A 79 -6.80 -12.10 1.94
C ALA A 79 -6.77 -10.84 2.82
N HIS A 80 -6.59 -9.70 2.15
CA HIS A 80 -6.61 -8.39 2.78
C HIS A 80 -7.49 -7.43 1.97
N GLU A 81 -8.31 -6.63 2.66
CA GLU A 81 -9.23 -5.67 2.05
C GLU A 81 -8.57 -4.61 1.15
N GLN A 82 -7.25 -4.37 1.27
CA GLN A 82 -6.50 -3.38 0.48
C GLN A 82 -5.84 -3.97 -0.76
N THR A 83 -5.63 -5.29 -0.80
CA THR A 83 -4.90 -5.96 -1.87
C THR A 83 -5.77 -6.93 -2.64
N ALA A 84 -6.81 -7.48 -2.01
CA ALA A 84 -7.74 -8.42 -2.62
C ALA A 84 -8.21 -7.88 -3.98
N PRO A 85 -8.27 -8.74 -5.00
CA PRO A 85 -8.59 -8.35 -6.36
C PRO A 85 -10.03 -7.80 -6.40
N LEU A 86 -10.30 -6.85 -7.31
CA LEU A 86 -11.64 -6.28 -7.48
C LEU A 86 -12.43 -7.10 -8.50
N THR A 87 -12.51 -8.41 -8.26
CA THR A 87 -13.18 -9.42 -9.09
C THR A 87 -14.07 -10.30 -8.23
N GLU A 88 -14.78 -11.24 -8.85
CA GLU A 88 -15.60 -12.24 -8.16
C GLU A 88 -14.77 -13.09 -7.18
N ASP A 89 -13.55 -13.48 -7.54
CA ASP A 89 -12.68 -14.23 -6.63
C ASP A 89 -12.27 -13.41 -5.41
N GLY A 90 -12.04 -12.11 -5.59
CA GLY A 90 -11.78 -11.20 -4.48
C GLY A 90 -13.01 -11.00 -3.58
N LEU A 91 -14.21 -11.00 -4.16
CA LEU A 91 -15.46 -11.00 -3.40
C LEU A 91 -15.58 -12.26 -2.55
N ARG A 92 -15.39 -13.44 -3.13
CA ARG A 92 -15.40 -14.73 -2.42
C ARG A 92 -14.34 -14.77 -1.32
N MET A 93 -13.11 -14.35 -1.63
CA MET A 93 -11.99 -14.26 -0.69
C MET A 93 -12.29 -13.36 0.51
N LEU A 94 -12.99 -12.24 0.32
CA LEU A 94 -13.36 -11.38 1.45
C LEU A 94 -14.63 -11.81 2.16
N ALA A 95 -15.55 -12.48 1.48
CA ALA A 95 -16.70 -13.11 2.10
C ALA A 95 -16.25 -14.18 3.10
N SER A 96 -15.25 -15.00 2.74
CA SER A 96 -14.71 -16.06 3.60
C SER A 96 -14.09 -15.54 4.90
N LEU A 97 -13.62 -14.28 4.91
CA LEU A 97 -13.10 -13.63 6.11
C LEU A 97 -14.19 -13.27 7.14
N ARG A 98 -15.48 -13.37 6.77
CA ARG A 98 -16.64 -13.07 7.62
C ARG A 98 -16.57 -11.71 8.32
N SER A 99 -15.90 -10.74 7.71
CA SER A 99 -15.64 -9.43 8.32
C SER A 99 -16.27 -8.31 7.51
N THR A 100 -17.42 -7.82 7.99
CA THR A 100 -18.16 -6.69 7.39
C THR A 100 -17.30 -5.45 7.24
N LYS A 101 -16.42 -5.17 8.20
CA LYS A 101 -15.50 -4.02 8.15
C LYS A 101 -14.53 -4.13 6.98
N ARG A 102 -13.94 -5.32 6.76
CA ARG A 102 -13.00 -5.57 5.67
C ARG A 102 -13.72 -5.53 4.32
N MET A 103 -14.89 -6.16 4.24
CA MET A 103 -15.75 -6.11 3.06
C MET A 103 -16.10 -4.66 2.66
N ALA A 104 -16.47 -3.81 3.62
CA ALA A 104 -16.77 -2.40 3.36
C ALA A 104 -15.56 -1.62 2.81
N VAL A 105 -14.35 -1.88 3.29
CA VAL A 105 -13.13 -1.23 2.78
C VAL A 105 -12.85 -1.66 1.33
N TRP A 106 -13.06 -2.93 1.00
CA TRP A 106 -12.90 -3.42 -0.36
C TRP A 106 -13.99 -2.91 -1.30
N LEU A 107 -15.26 -2.89 -0.87
CA LEU A 107 -16.35 -2.28 -1.65
C LEU A 107 -16.09 -0.79 -1.91
N ARG A 108 -15.51 -0.07 -0.95
CA ARG A 108 -15.07 1.32 -1.17
C ARG A 108 -14.01 1.42 -2.27
N ARG A 109 -13.05 0.49 -2.31
CA ARG A 109 -12.05 0.43 -3.39
C ARG A 109 -12.70 0.11 -4.73
N LEU A 110 -13.68 -0.78 -4.75
CA LEU A 110 -14.46 -1.14 -5.95
C LEU A 110 -15.20 0.09 -6.50
N VAL A 111 -15.93 0.83 -5.65
CA VAL A 111 -16.60 2.09 -6.03
C VAL A 111 -15.59 3.09 -6.58
N LYS A 112 -14.44 3.26 -5.90
CA LYS A 112 -13.39 4.19 -6.33
C LYS A 112 -12.77 3.81 -7.67
N ASP A 113 -12.56 2.53 -7.92
CA ASP A 113 -12.03 2.05 -9.20
C ASP A 113 -13.01 2.28 -10.35
N ARG A 114 -14.32 2.17 -10.08
CA ARG A 114 -15.40 2.56 -11.00
C ARG A 114 -15.66 4.07 -11.04
N GLY A 115 -14.79 4.87 -10.42
CA GLY A 115 -14.83 6.33 -10.48
C GLY A 115 -15.91 7.01 -9.63
N GLY A 116 -16.54 6.27 -8.72
CA GLY A 116 -17.41 6.82 -7.69
C GLY A 116 -16.65 7.19 -6.41
N TRP A 117 -17.36 7.81 -5.48
CA TRP A 117 -16.96 7.88 -4.07
C TRP A 117 -18.16 7.59 -3.18
N VAL A 118 -17.86 7.25 -1.93
CA VAL A 118 -18.85 6.86 -0.93
C VAL A 118 -19.04 8.04 0.01
N ASP A 119 -20.23 8.64 0.02
CA ASP A 119 -20.53 9.79 0.87
C ASP A 119 -20.82 9.37 2.32
N LYS A 120 -21.55 8.27 2.49
CA LYS A 120 -22.00 7.76 3.80
C LYS A 120 -21.38 6.41 4.11
N MET A 121 -20.32 6.41 4.91
CA MET A 121 -19.61 5.18 5.30
C MET A 121 -20.48 4.20 6.11
N ALA A 122 -21.45 4.70 6.88
CA ALA A 122 -22.38 3.85 7.63
C ALA A 122 -23.24 3.00 6.68
N ALA A 123 -23.85 3.63 5.67
CA ALA A 123 -24.67 2.94 4.67
C ALA A 123 -23.88 1.88 3.88
N LEU A 124 -22.60 2.16 3.56
CA LEU A 124 -21.73 1.17 2.94
C LEU A 124 -21.46 -0.04 3.86
N LYS A 125 -21.32 0.16 5.17
CA LYS A 125 -21.13 -0.94 6.11
C LYS A 125 -22.38 -1.81 6.24
N ASP A 126 -23.56 -1.18 6.28
CA ASP A 126 -24.83 -1.90 6.30
C ASP A 126 -25.00 -2.72 5.02
N PHE A 127 -24.68 -2.12 3.87
CA PHE A 127 -24.63 -2.82 2.59
C PHE A 127 -23.64 -4.00 2.62
N ALA A 128 -22.41 -3.77 3.09
CA ALA A 128 -21.37 -4.81 3.20
C ALA A 128 -21.79 -5.99 4.08
N ARG A 129 -22.67 -5.77 5.07
CA ARG A 129 -23.21 -6.85 5.91
C ARG A 129 -24.14 -7.77 5.12
N LEU A 130 -24.86 -7.23 4.14
CA LEU A 130 -25.80 -7.96 3.30
C LEU A 130 -25.10 -8.73 2.18
N THR A 131 -23.89 -8.31 1.78
CA THR A 131 -23.16 -8.91 0.65
C THR A 131 -22.51 -10.26 0.94
N HIS A 132 -22.44 -10.67 2.22
CA HIS A 132 -21.88 -11.97 2.58
C HIS A 132 -22.66 -12.62 3.73
N LYS A 133 -22.82 -13.95 3.68
CA LYS A 133 -23.45 -14.74 4.74
C LYS A 133 -22.67 -16.05 4.90
N ASP A 134 -22.34 -16.41 6.13
CA ASP A 134 -21.66 -17.67 6.49
C ASP A 134 -20.30 -17.93 5.81
N GLY A 135 -19.67 -16.90 5.23
CA GLY A 135 -18.41 -17.03 4.50
C GLY A 135 -18.57 -16.97 2.98
N GLU A 136 -19.80 -16.96 2.48
CA GLU A 136 -20.11 -16.98 1.06
C GLU A 136 -20.72 -15.63 0.61
N PRO A 137 -20.51 -15.21 -0.65
CA PRO A 137 -21.17 -14.03 -1.20
C PRO A 137 -22.66 -14.31 -1.43
N THR A 138 -23.51 -13.35 -1.09
CA THR A 138 -24.97 -13.46 -1.27
C THR A 138 -25.42 -13.07 -2.68
N LEU A 139 -24.62 -12.31 -3.40
CA LEU A 139 -24.89 -11.77 -4.73
C LEU A 139 -23.76 -12.15 -5.69
N LYS A 140 -24.08 -12.32 -6.97
CA LYS A 140 -23.06 -12.41 -8.01
C LYS A 140 -22.32 -11.08 -8.13
N PHE A 141 -21.08 -11.13 -8.60
CA PHE A 141 -20.23 -9.94 -8.65
C PHE A 141 -20.80 -8.83 -9.55
N ASP A 142 -21.40 -9.17 -10.69
CA ASP A 142 -21.98 -8.18 -11.60
C ASP A 142 -23.26 -7.54 -11.01
N ASP A 143 -24.10 -8.34 -10.34
CA ASP A 143 -25.30 -7.86 -9.63
C ASP A 143 -24.91 -6.94 -8.47
N LEU A 144 -23.86 -7.32 -7.73
CA LEU A 144 -23.28 -6.50 -6.66
C LEU A 144 -22.81 -5.14 -7.20
N ILE A 145 -22.12 -5.12 -8.34
CA ILE A 145 -21.67 -3.86 -8.95
C ILE A 145 -22.88 -3.02 -9.32
N ALA A 146 -23.87 -3.59 -10.02
CA ALA A 146 -25.05 -2.88 -10.47
C ALA A 146 -25.82 -2.25 -9.30
N ASP A 147 -26.03 -3.01 -8.22
CA ASP A 147 -26.72 -2.55 -7.02
C ASP A 147 -25.91 -1.46 -6.30
N LEU A 148 -24.61 -1.67 -6.10
CA LEU A 148 -23.70 -0.71 -5.47
C LEU A 148 -23.67 0.64 -6.22
N VAL A 149 -23.63 0.58 -7.55
CA VAL A 149 -23.66 1.70 -8.49
C VAL A 149 -24.99 2.45 -8.43
N GLY A 150 -26.11 1.76 -8.19
CA GLY A 150 -27.44 2.35 -8.07
C GLY A 150 -27.75 3.02 -6.73
N ARG A 151 -26.90 2.86 -5.70
CA ARG A 151 -27.20 3.42 -4.37
C ARG A 151 -27.03 4.94 -4.30
N PRO A 152 -27.95 5.68 -3.65
CA PRO A 152 -27.93 7.15 -3.59
C PRO A 152 -26.78 7.74 -2.76
N TRP A 153 -26.10 6.93 -1.95
CA TRP A 153 -24.92 7.33 -1.17
C TRP A 153 -23.59 7.10 -1.92
N VAL A 154 -23.67 6.60 -3.15
CA VAL A 154 -22.55 6.53 -4.09
C VAL A 154 -22.68 7.66 -5.09
N SER A 155 -21.94 8.73 -4.84
CA SER A 155 -21.83 9.80 -5.82
C SER A 155 -20.82 9.43 -6.90
N ARG A 156 -21.17 9.79 -8.14
CA ARG A 156 -20.27 9.63 -9.30
C ARG A 156 -19.85 10.98 -9.81
N ARG A 157 -18.54 11.13 -10.04
CA ARG A 157 -18.07 12.04 -11.09
C ARG A 157 -18.26 11.27 -12.37
N VAL A 158 -18.39 11.98 -13.49
CA VAL A 158 -18.33 11.39 -14.82
C VAL A 158 -16.91 10.87 -15.06
N ALA A 159 -16.53 9.81 -14.33
CA ALA A 159 -15.35 9.06 -14.59
C ALA A 159 -15.65 8.25 -15.84
N ARG A 160 -14.95 8.59 -16.91
CA ARG A 160 -15.07 7.86 -18.16
C ARG A 160 -14.70 6.41 -17.88
N GLU A 161 -15.61 5.50 -18.21
CA GLU A 161 -15.30 4.08 -18.25
C GLU A 161 -14.01 3.88 -19.03
N LYS A 162 -13.13 3.01 -18.53
CA LYS A 162 -11.92 2.67 -19.25
C LYS A 162 -12.32 1.92 -20.50
N ARG A 163 -11.94 2.46 -21.66
CA ARG A 163 -12.29 1.90 -22.96
C ARG A 163 -11.03 1.50 -23.70
N CYS A 164 -11.12 0.44 -24.50
CA CYS A 164 -10.07 0.11 -25.44
C CYS A 164 -10.05 1.15 -26.58
N ARG A 165 -9.14 0.96 -27.53
CA ARG A 165 -8.99 1.85 -28.70
C ARG A 165 -10.23 1.89 -29.58
N GLU A 166 -10.92 0.76 -29.70
CA GLU A 166 -12.19 0.61 -30.41
C GLU A 166 -13.39 1.15 -29.61
N GLY A 167 -13.17 1.68 -28.40
CA GLY A 167 -14.24 2.24 -27.56
C GLY A 167 -15.00 1.21 -26.69
N HIS A 168 -14.67 -0.08 -26.75
CA HIS A 168 -15.30 -1.10 -25.90
C HIS A 168 -14.86 -0.97 -24.44
N VAL A 169 -15.73 -1.34 -23.51
CA VAL A 169 -15.46 -1.24 -22.07
C VAL A 169 -14.43 -2.30 -21.63
N LEU A 170 -13.42 -1.86 -20.89
CA LEU A 170 -12.38 -2.73 -20.35
C LEU A 170 -12.84 -3.34 -19.02
N ARG A 171 -12.82 -4.67 -18.92
CA ARG A 171 -13.09 -5.41 -17.69
C ARG A 171 -11.82 -5.47 -16.84
N LEU A 172 -11.89 -5.04 -15.59
CA LEU A 172 -10.80 -5.24 -14.64
C LEU A 172 -10.71 -6.72 -14.24
N LEU A 173 -9.54 -7.33 -14.45
CA LEU A 173 -9.22 -8.70 -14.02
C LEU A 173 -8.58 -8.74 -12.63
N GLY A 174 -8.22 -7.60 -12.04
CA GLY A 174 -7.63 -7.50 -10.71
C GLY A 174 -6.13 -7.22 -10.75
N MET A 175 -5.45 -7.41 -9.62
CA MET A 175 -3.99 -7.31 -9.54
C MET A 175 -3.41 -8.71 -9.68
N GLY A 176 -2.45 -8.93 -10.57
CA GLY A 176 -2.03 -10.25 -11.01
C GLY A 176 -1.48 -11.22 -9.95
N ALA A 177 -1.44 -10.85 -8.68
CA ALA A 177 -0.97 -11.70 -7.59
C ALA A 177 -1.88 -12.89 -7.26
N TYR A 178 -3.14 -12.86 -7.71
CA TYR A 178 -4.19 -13.81 -7.29
C TYR A 178 -4.71 -14.71 -8.42
N LEU A 179 -4.34 -14.42 -9.67
CA LEU A 179 -4.79 -15.20 -10.82
C LEU A 179 -3.69 -16.18 -11.23
N PRO A 180 -4.05 -17.40 -11.69
CA PRO A 180 -3.11 -18.24 -12.43
C PRO A 180 -2.49 -17.44 -13.57
N ASP A 181 -1.24 -17.77 -13.92
CA ASP A 181 -0.68 -17.28 -15.17
C ASP A 181 -1.52 -17.84 -16.32
N ASP A 182 -2.38 -16.99 -16.88
CA ASP A 182 -3.24 -17.27 -18.03
C ASP A 182 -2.56 -16.89 -19.35
N GLY A 183 -1.23 -16.70 -19.33
CA GLY A 183 -0.47 -16.18 -20.45
C GLY A 183 -0.80 -14.71 -20.71
N TRP A 184 -1.27 -13.99 -19.70
CA TRP A 184 -1.62 -12.57 -19.83
C TRP A 184 -0.37 -11.76 -20.14
N VAL A 185 -0.42 -11.01 -21.24
CA VAL A 185 0.61 -10.07 -21.66
C VAL A 185 -0.07 -8.77 -22.06
N CYS A 186 0.51 -7.63 -21.65
CA CYS A 186 -0.06 -6.34 -22.02
C CYS A 186 0.16 -6.10 -23.53
N SER A 187 -0.92 -6.04 -24.31
CA SER A 187 -0.91 -5.77 -25.75
C SER A 187 -0.43 -4.36 -26.11
N GLY A 188 -0.35 -3.45 -25.13
CA GLY A 188 0.23 -2.12 -25.29
C GLY A 188 -0.43 -1.25 -26.36
N PRO A 189 0.10 -0.05 -26.62
CA PRO A 189 -0.27 0.75 -27.77
C PRO A 189 0.49 0.27 -29.01
N ALA A 190 -0.17 -0.12 -30.12
CA ALA A 190 0.52 -0.60 -31.34
C ALA A 190 1.62 0.32 -31.92
N GLU A 191 1.56 1.62 -31.63
CA GLU A 191 2.56 2.62 -32.07
C GLU A 191 3.87 2.56 -31.26
N HIS A 192 3.80 2.04 -30.04
CA HIS A 192 4.95 1.78 -29.20
C HIS A 192 5.02 0.27 -29.04
N ALA A 193 5.91 -0.37 -29.80
CA ALA A 193 6.05 -1.83 -29.88
C ALA A 193 6.09 -2.57 -28.52
N CYS A 194 6.23 -1.84 -27.40
CA CYS A 194 6.13 -2.36 -26.05
C CYS A 194 5.23 -1.50 -25.14
N CYS A 195 4.58 -2.16 -24.18
CA CYS A 195 4.00 -1.50 -23.01
C CYS A 195 5.07 -0.61 -22.33
N PRO A 196 4.79 0.67 -22.00
CA PRO A 196 5.77 1.57 -21.35
C PRO A 196 6.32 1.04 -20.03
N ALA A 197 5.60 0.12 -19.38
CA ALA A 197 6.03 -0.55 -18.15
C ALA A 197 6.88 -1.80 -18.39
N GLY A 198 7.27 -2.11 -19.64
CA GLY A 198 8.05 -3.31 -19.98
C GLY A 198 7.31 -4.63 -19.76
N ILE A 199 5.99 -4.59 -19.53
CA ILE A 199 5.17 -5.79 -19.23
C ILE A 199 4.76 -6.49 -20.54
N THR A 200 5.76 -6.80 -21.36
CA THR A 200 5.63 -7.54 -22.62
C THR A 200 6.05 -9.00 -22.47
N GLU A 201 6.73 -9.35 -21.38
CA GLU A 201 7.09 -10.73 -21.07
C GLU A 201 6.10 -11.37 -20.10
N VAL A 202 5.90 -12.68 -20.28
CA VAL A 202 5.15 -13.52 -19.35
C VAL A 202 5.85 -13.49 -17.99
N GLY A 203 5.13 -13.10 -16.93
CA GLY A 203 5.63 -13.15 -15.55
C GLY A 203 5.94 -11.82 -14.84
N LEU A 204 5.59 -10.68 -15.43
CA LEU A 204 5.74 -9.34 -14.84
C LEU A 204 4.41 -8.70 -14.42
N HIS A 205 3.38 -9.51 -14.17
CA HIS A 205 2.04 -9.02 -13.92
C HIS A 205 1.68 -8.89 -12.43
N LEU A 206 2.58 -9.29 -11.53
CA LEU A 206 2.40 -9.15 -10.08
C LEU A 206 2.26 -7.66 -9.72
N GLY A 207 1.28 -7.33 -8.87
CA GLY A 207 1.03 -5.95 -8.44
C GLY A 207 0.44 -4.99 -9.50
N THR A 208 0.38 -5.41 -10.77
CA THR A 208 -0.18 -4.60 -11.86
C THR A 208 -1.68 -4.85 -12.00
N ARG A 209 -2.47 -3.78 -12.15
CA ARG A 209 -3.90 -3.90 -12.52
C ARG A 209 -4.01 -4.40 -13.95
N ARG A 210 -4.66 -5.53 -14.15
CA ARG A 210 -4.89 -6.13 -15.46
C ARG A 210 -6.29 -5.79 -15.94
N TYR A 211 -6.41 -5.38 -17.19
CA TYR A 211 -7.68 -5.12 -17.86
C TYR A 211 -7.77 -6.00 -19.09
N ARG A 212 -8.97 -6.48 -19.41
CA ARG A 212 -9.26 -7.25 -20.62
C ARG A 212 -10.46 -6.67 -21.34
N CYS A 213 -10.31 -6.39 -22.63
CA CYS A 213 -11.42 -6.11 -23.51
C CYS A 213 -12.04 -7.44 -23.94
N LEU A 214 -13.31 -7.69 -23.62
CA LEU A 214 -13.95 -8.96 -23.97
C LEU A 214 -14.22 -9.08 -25.48
N GLU A 215 -14.44 -7.95 -26.15
CA GLU A 215 -14.76 -7.90 -27.58
C GLU A 215 -13.50 -8.02 -28.44
N CYS A 216 -12.49 -7.18 -28.19
CA CYS A 216 -11.22 -7.23 -28.92
C CYS A 216 -10.26 -8.33 -28.44
N ARG A 217 -10.53 -8.94 -27.28
CA ARG A 217 -9.60 -9.84 -26.56
C ARG A 217 -8.22 -9.21 -26.28
N LEU A 218 -8.19 -7.89 -26.13
CA LEU A 218 -6.98 -7.13 -25.80
C LEU A 218 -6.76 -7.09 -24.30
N ASP A 219 -5.53 -7.37 -23.90
CA ASP A 219 -5.08 -7.33 -22.51
C ASP A 219 -4.25 -6.06 -22.26
N LEU A 220 -4.62 -5.25 -21.27
CA LEU A 220 -4.00 -3.95 -21.02
C LEU A 220 -3.62 -3.82 -19.54
N CYS A 221 -2.40 -3.38 -19.26
CA CYS A 221 -2.01 -3.01 -17.91
C CYS A 221 -2.75 -1.74 -17.45
N GLY A 222 -2.68 -1.43 -16.16
CA GLY A 222 -3.35 -0.27 -15.60
C GLY A 222 -2.92 1.06 -16.21
N LEU A 223 -1.65 1.17 -16.64
CA LEU A 223 -1.14 2.35 -17.33
C LEU A 223 -1.70 2.43 -18.75
N CYS A 224 -1.60 1.36 -19.54
CA CYS A 224 -2.13 1.30 -20.91
C CYS A 224 -3.66 1.47 -20.97
N ALA A 225 -4.40 0.96 -19.99
CA ALA A 225 -5.86 1.10 -19.90
C ALA A 225 -6.30 2.53 -19.56
N ILE A 226 -5.43 3.32 -18.94
CA ILE A 226 -5.65 4.75 -18.67
C ILE A 226 -5.22 5.59 -19.88
N GLY A 227 -4.21 5.11 -20.61
CA GLY A 227 -3.59 5.79 -21.75
C GLY A 227 -2.77 7.01 -21.34
N ASP A 228 -2.04 7.60 -22.29
CA ASP A 228 -1.19 8.80 -22.06
C ASP A 228 -1.98 10.01 -21.57
N ARG A 229 -3.31 10.01 -21.70
CA ARG A 229 -4.15 11.15 -21.33
C ARG A 229 -4.39 11.27 -19.82
N ALA A 230 -4.00 10.28 -19.02
CA ALA A 230 -4.34 10.27 -17.60
C ALA A 230 -3.24 9.69 -16.68
N LEU A 231 -1.96 9.88 -17.03
CA LEU A 231 -0.98 10.12 -15.96
C LEU A 231 -1.56 11.26 -15.10
N PRO A 232 -1.85 11.04 -13.80
CA PRO A 232 -2.43 12.06 -12.96
C PRO A 232 -1.63 13.35 -13.16
N PRO A 233 -2.25 14.53 -13.16
CA PRO A 233 -1.48 15.78 -13.20
C PRO A 233 -0.45 15.86 -12.08
N VAL A 234 -0.53 15.03 -11.02
CA VAL A 234 0.52 14.83 -10.01
C VAL A 234 1.79 14.15 -10.56
N MET A 235 1.69 13.24 -11.54
CA MET A 235 2.83 12.64 -12.26
C MET A 235 3.29 13.50 -13.45
N ARG A 236 2.41 14.32 -14.02
CA ARG A 236 2.78 15.38 -14.99
C ARG A 236 3.09 16.73 -14.36
N MET A 237 3.07 16.82 -13.04
CA MET A 237 3.33 18.07 -12.35
C MET A 237 4.82 18.30 -12.44
N ASP A 238 5.17 19.32 -13.20
CA ASP A 238 6.48 19.98 -13.17
C ASP A 238 6.88 20.14 -11.69
N THR A 239 7.79 19.29 -11.23
CA THR A 239 8.12 19.11 -9.80
C THR A 239 8.77 20.35 -9.22
N THR A 240 9.17 21.29 -10.08
CA THR A 240 9.60 22.65 -9.74
C THR A 240 8.46 23.50 -9.16
N LYS A 241 7.18 23.17 -9.46
CA LYS A 241 6.00 23.95 -9.08
C LYS A 241 5.14 23.33 -7.97
N LEU A 242 5.43 22.09 -7.54
CA LEU A 242 4.79 21.55 -6.36
C LEU A 242 5.36 22.30 -5.14
N PRO A 243 4.54 23.05 -4.36
CA PRO A 243 4.97 23.57 -3.08
C PRO A 243 5.06 22.39 -2.10
N MET A 244 6.07 21.53 -2.28
CA MET A 244 6.45 20.50 -1.33
C MET A 244 7.10 21.18 -0.13
N GLY A 245 6.29 21.86 0.67
CA GLY A 245 6.62 22.22 2.02
C GLY A 245 6.90 20.96 2.86
N GLY A 246 8.19 20.64 3.02
CA GLY A 246 8.74 20.48 4.37
C GLY A 246 9.01 19.09 4.93
N SER A 247 8.80 17.99 4.22
CA SER A 247 9.31 16.69 4.69
C SER A 247 10.75 16.48 4.20
N VAL A 248 11.72 16.74 5.09
CA VAL A 248 13.17 16.51 4.86
C VAL A 248 13.43 15.11 4.30
N MET A 249 12.65 14.12 4.75
CA MET A 249 12.74 12.73 4.31
C MET A 249 12.42 12.54 2.83
N MET A 250 11.41 13.22 2.27
CA MET A 250 11.08 13.08 0.84
C MET A 250 12.12 13.75 -0.07
N ARG A 251 12.78 14.80 0.42
CA ARG A 251 13.91 15.44 -0.26
C ARG A 251 15.12 14.51 -0.24
N ALA A 252 15.53 14.04 0.94
CA ALA A 252 16.62 13.09 1.09
C ALA A 252 16.41 11.80 0.27
N MET A 253 15.18 11.25 0.23
CA MET A 253 14.89 10.09 -0.62
C MET A 253 15.01 10.42 -2.12
N ARG A 254 14.55 11.59 -2.56
CA ARG A 254 14.70 12.00 -3.97
C ARG A 254 16.18 12.15 -4.31
N ASP A 255 16.91 12.89 -3.51
CA ASP A 255 18.32 13.20 -3.74
C ASP A 255 19.13 11.90 -3.75
N PHE A 256 18.88 10.98 -2.80
CA PHE A 256 19.48 9.64 -2.79
C PHE A 256 19.18 8.85 -4.07
N VAL A 257 17.93 8.82 -4.54
CA VAL A 257 17.57 8.07 -5.76
C VAL A 257 18.24 8.70 -6.99
N MET A 258 18.32 10.05 -7.06
CA MET A 258 18.97 10.75 -8.18
C MET A 258 20.49 10.54 -8.18
N GLU A 259 21.12 10.51 -7.00
CA GLU A 259 22.57 10.26 -6.87
C GLU A 259 22.95 8.80 -7.12
N ASN A 260 21.99 7.87 -7.06
CA ASN A 260 22.21 6.43 -7.18
C ASN A 260 21.33 5.81 -8.28
N GLU A 261 21.16 6.49 -9.41
CA GLU A 261 20.32 6.03 -10.53
C GLU A 261 20.71 4.61 -11.00
N ASP A 262 21.99 4.38 -11.27
CA ASP A 262 22.51 3.07 -11.69
C ASP A 262 22.18 1.96 -10.67
N ALA A 263 22.35 2.23 -9.37
CA ALA A 263 22.06 1.27 -8.32
C ALA A 263 20.55 0.99 -8.17
N VAL A 264 19.71 1.97 -8.51
CA VAL A 264 18.24 1.83 -8.51
C VAL A 264 17.79 0.98 -9.69
N ASP A 265 18.41 1.13 -10.85
CA ASP A 265 18.16 0.30 -12.03
C ASP A 265 18.65 -1.13 -11.83
N ASP A 266 19.86 -1.33 -11.29
CA ASP A 266 20.35 -2.66 -10.89
C ASP A 266 19.41 -3.33 -9.89
N LEU A 267 18.94 -2.58 -8.89
CA LEU A 267 17.98 -3.08 -7.91
C LEU A 267 16.65 -3.45 -8.57
N LYS A 268 16.19 -2.67 -9.54
CA LYS A 268 14.98 -2.96 -10.31
C LYS A 268 15.13 -4.28 -11.08
N GLU A 269 16.23 -4.47 -11.81
CA GLU A 269 16.50 -5.71 -12.55
C GLU A 269 16.56 -6.93 -11.63
N ILE A 270 17.25 -6.81 -10.48
CA ILE A 270 17.31 -7.87 -9.46
C ILE A 270 15.91 -8.20 -8.94
N VAL A 271 15.11 -7.18 -8.60
CA VAL A 271 13.75 -7.36 -8.09
C VAL A 271 12.85 -8.01 -9.13
N GLU A 272 12.93 -7.58 -10.39
CA GLU A 272 12.20 -8.20 -11.51
C GLU A 272 12.61 -9.65 -11.72
N GLY A 273 13.91 -9.95 -11.67
CA GLY A 273 14.43 -11.33 -11.73
C GLY A 273 13.87 -12.20 -10.60
N ILE A 274 13.87 -11.70 -9.37
CA ILE A 274 13.28 -12.38 -8.21
C ILE A 274 11.79 -12.63 -8.41
N LEU A 275 11.03 -11.64 -8.91
CA LEU A 275 9.61 -11.78 -9.16
C LEU A 275 9.31 -12.81 -10.24
N LYS A 276 10.05 -12.79 -11.36
CA LYS A 276 9.93 -13.79 -12.44
C LYS A 276 10.18 -15.20 -11.92
N VAL A 277 11.23 -15.39 -11.11
CA VAL A 277 11.54 -16.69 -10.49
C VAL A 277 10.43 -17.09 -9.52
N ALA A 278 10.00 -16.18 -8.63
CA ALA A 278 8.94 -16.45 -7.67
C ALA A 278 7.62 -16.84 -8.34
N GLU A 279 7.29 -16.23 -9.48
CA GLU A 279 6.10 -16.57 -10.26
C GLU A 279 6.19 -17.96 -10.88
N LYS A 280 7.32 -18.29 -11.53
CA LYS A 280 7.57 -19.64 -12.04
C LYS A 280 7.47 -20.69 -10.94
N LEU A 281 8.01 -20.41 -9.76
CA LEU A 281 7.97 -21.30 -8.60
C LEU A 281 6.56 -21.53 -8.04
N LYS A 282 5.65 -20.56 -8.22
CA LYS A 282 4.23 -20.68 -7.85
C LYS A 282 3.44 -21.54 -8.83
N CYS A 283 3.92 -21.73 -10.06
CA CYS A 283 3.23 -22.56 -11.03
C CYS A 283 3.18 -24.02 -10.55
N PRO A 284 1.99 -24.64 -10.42
CA PRO A 284 1.88 -26.01 -9.92
C PRO A 284 2.51 -27.04 -10.86
N GLN A 285 2.65 -26.72 -12.15
CA GLN A 285 3.28 -27.58 -13.16
C GLN A 285 4.81 -27.65 -13.03
N GLU A 286 5.43 -26.59 -12.50
CA GLU A 286 6.88 -26.47 -12.33
C GLU A 286 7.34 -27.07 -10.99
N LEU A 287 7.09 -28.36 -10.77
CA LEU A 287 7.52 -29.07 -9.55
C LEU A 287 9.04 -29.19 -9.45
N ASP A 288 9.71 -29.54 -10.56
CA ASP A 288 11.16 -29.76 -10.59
C ASP A 288 11.94 -28.48 -10.30
N LEU A 289 11.53 -27.36 -10.89
CA LEU A 289 12.15 -26.05 -10.65
C LEU A 289 12.02 -25.66 -9.17
N ALA A 290 10.86 -25.90 -8.57
CA ALA A 290 10.66 -25.59 -7.15
C ALA A 290 11.44 -26.51 -6.23
N PHE A 291 11.51 -27.80 -6.53
CA PHE A 291 12.35 -28.72 -5.78
C PHE A 291 13.82 -28.28 -5.81
N ARG A 292 14.36 -27.93 -6.99
CA ARG A 292 15.72 -27.39 -7.13
C ARG A 292 15.92 -26.11 -6.32
N ALA A 293 14.95 -25.20 -6.33
CA ALA A 293 15.01 -23.97 -5.53
C ALA A 293 15.01 -24.27 -4.02
N TYR A 294 14.20 -25.21 -3.55
CA TYR A 294 14.18 -25.62 -2.14
C TYR A 294 15.50 -26.28 -1.72
N MET A 295 16.08 -27.12 -2.57
CA MET A 295 17.39 -27.71 -2.34
C MET A 295 18.49 -26.65 -2.33
N ALA A 296 18.45 -25.69 -3.24
CA ALA A 296 19.39 -24.57 -3.27
C ALA A 296 19.31 -23.73 -1.98
N CYS A 297 18.09 -23.46 -1.47
CA CYS A 297 17.92 -22.83 -0.16
C CYS A 297 18.52 -23.67 0.96
N GLY A 298 18.32 -24.99 0.96
CA GLY A 298 18.92 -25.89 1.94
C GLY A 298 20.46 -25.86 1.92
N VAL A 299 21.07 -25.94 0.73
CA VAL A 299 22.53 -25.86 0.55
C VAL A 299 23.06 -24.49 0.99
N ALA A 300 22.40 -23.41 0.59
CA ALA A 300 22.76 -22.04 1.00
C ALA A 300 22.70 -21.89 2.53
N SER A 301 21.68 -22.46 3.17
CA SER A 301 21.55 -22.47 4.63
C SER A 301 22.69 -23.21 5.34
N VAL A 302 23.08 -24.38 4.83
CA VAL A 302 24.25 -25.12 5.37
C VAL A 302 25.53 -24.32 5.18
N GLY A 303 25.71 -23.72 3.99
CA GLY A 303 26.87 -22.87 3.69
C GLY A 303 26.98 -21.65 4.60
N LEU A 304 25.87 -20.92 4.78
CA LEU A 304 25.81 -19.78 5.70
C LEU A 304 26.08 -20.19 7.15
N GLY A 305 25.56 -21.35 7.58
CA GLY A 305 25.85 -21.91 8.90
C GLY A 305 27.34 -22.23 9.09
N ALA A 306 27.98 -22.83 8.08
CA ALA A 306 29.42 -23.13 8.12
C ALA A 306 30.27 -21.84 8.15
N ILE A 307 29.94 -20.86 7.30
CA ILE A 307 30.59 -19.55 7.31
C ILE A 307 30.43 -18.89 8.68
N GLU A 308 29.22 -18.91 9.24
CA GLU A 308 28.96 -18.31 10.53
C GLU A 308 29.76 -18.99 11.66
N ILE A 309 29.85 -20.32 11.69
CA ILE A 309 30.69 -21.06 12.65
C ILE A 309 32.17 -20.65 12.50
N LEU A 310 32.67 -20.53 11.27
CA LEU A 310 34.04 -20.10 11.00
C LEU A 310 34.27 -18.64 11.43
N LEU A 311 33.33 -17.74 11.15
CA LEU A 311 33.41 -16.33 11.53
C LEU A 311 33.26 -16.13 13.04
N LEU A 312 32.38 -16.89 13.71
CA LEU A 312 32.21 -16.88 15.16
C LEU A 312 33.48 -17.29 15.91
N SER A 313 34.33 -18.12 15.30
CA SER A 313 35.65 -18.44 15.87
C SER A 313 36.61 -17.24 15.87
N ARG A 314 36.36 -16.23 15.01
CA ARG A 314 37.22 -15.07 14.76
C ARG A 314 36.68 -13.77 15.37
N PHE A 315 35.37 -13.57 15.33
CA PHE A 315 34.72 -12.35 15.83
C PHE A 315 34.37 -12.50 17.31
N GLY A 316 34.80 -11.51 18.11
CA GLY A 316 34.69 -11.56 19.57
C GLY A 316 33.26 -11.64 20.10
N PHE A 317 33.13 -12.22 21.30
CA PHE A 317 31.91 -12.33 22.10
C PHE A 317 31.07 -11.04 22.13
N LEU A 318 31.70 -9.87 22.16
CA LEU A 318 31.02 -8.57 22.20
C LEU A 318 30.17 -8.25 20.97
N LEU A 319 30.66 -8.56 19.76
CA LEU A 319 29.92 -8.29 18.52
C LEU A 319 28.66 -9.18 18.45
N ARG A 320 28.77 -10.41 18.95
CA ARG A 320 27.64 -11.32 19.11
C ARG A 320 26.58 -10.72 20.02
N TRP A 321 26.95 -10.26 21.21
CA TRP A 321 25.99 -9.64 22.14
C TRP A 321 25.36 -8.37 21.59
N ALA A 322 26.14 -7.52 20.91
CA ALA A 322 25.60 -6.34 20.24
C ALA A 322 24.53 -6.73 19.19
N TRP A 323 24.79 -7.77 18.40
CA TRP A 323 23.83 -8.30 17.44
C TRP A 323 22.58 -8.88 18.12
N VAL A 324 22.74 -9.66 19.19
CA VAL A 324 21.60 -10.20 19.98
C VAL A 324 20.73 -9.06 20.51
N LEU A 325 21.35 -8.06 21.15
CA LEU A 325 20.66 -6.93 21.76
C LEU A 325 19.91 -6.12 20.71
N LEU A 326 20.51 -5.91 19.53
CA LEU A 326 19.88 -5.22 18.41
C LEU A 326 18.59 -5.94 17.97
N TRP A 327 18.66 -7.25 17.74
CA TRP A 327 17.50 -8.01 17.29
C TRP A 327 16.43 -8.20 18.37
N MET A 328 16.84 -8.40 19.62
CA MET A 328 15.94 -8.41 20.77
C MET A 328 15.22 -7.08 20.91
N ALA A 329 15.91 -5.96 20.70
CA ALA A 329 15.31 -4.63 20.72
C ALA A 329 14.32 -4.47 19.57
N ILE A 330 14.68 -4.84 18.33
CA ILE A 330 13.79 -4.78 17.16
C ILE A 330 12.53 -5.62 17.39
N GLY A 331 12.68 -6.87 17.82
CA GLY A 331 11.54 -7.77 18.07
C GLY A 331 10.66 -7.32 19.22
N SER A 332 11.25 -6.85 20.31
CA SER A 332 10.50 -6.28 21.44
C SER A 332 9.73 -5.05 21.01
N VAL A 333 10.33 -4.17 20.20
CA VAL A 333 9.61 -3.03 19.62
C VAL A 333 8.40 -3.51 18.84
N VAL A 334 8.54 -4.49 17.94
CA VAL A 334 7.44 -5.02 17.11
C VAL A 334 6.34 -5.65 17.94
N MET A 335 6.67 -6.54 18.88
CA MET A 335 5.69 -7.26 19.69
C MET A 335 4.95 -6.33 20.66
N VAL A 336 5.66 -5.34 21.22
CA VAL A 336 5.09 -4.44 22.23
C VAL A 336 4.32 -3.27 21.57
N GLN A 337 4.39 -3.05 20.24
CA GLN A 337 3.59 -1.99 19.57
C GLN A 337 2.08 -2.13 19.83
N GLY A 338 1.61 -3.36 20.05
CA GLY A 338 0.22 -3.67 20.39
C GLY A 338 -0.12 -3.44 21.86
N ALA A 339 0.88 -3.41 22.75
CA ALA A 339 0.68 -3.32 24.18
C ALA A 339 0.10 -1.95 24.58
N MET A 340 -0.83 -2.00 25.52
CA MET A 340 -1.48 -0.83 26.13
C MET A 340 -0.49 0.29 26.55
N PRO A 341 0.64 0.00 27.24
CA PRO A 341 1.60 1.04 27.62
C PRO A 341 2.26 1.74 26.43
N ILE A 342 2.67 1.02 25.37
CA ILE A 342 3.27 1.66 24.19
C ILE A 342 2.23 2.48 23.43
N ARG A 343 0.98 2.03 23.34
CA ARG A 343 -0.10 2.83 22.75
C ARG A 343 -0.30 4.14 23.51
N ARG A 344 -0.32 4.10 24.85
CA ARG A 344 -0.39 5.30 25.69
C ARG A 344 0.82 6.21 25.46
N MET A 345 2.04 5.66 25.46
CA MET A 345 3.26 6.42 25.22
C MET A 345 3.27 7.08 23.83
N ARG A 346 2.83 6.37 22.78
CA ARG A 346 2.73 6.91 21.41
C ARG A 346 1.72 8.04 21.33
N THR A 347 0.57 7.90 21.99
CA THR A 347 -0.44 8.97 22.07
C THR A 347 0.10 10.17 22.84
N ALA A 348 0.75 9.97 23.98
CA ALA A 348 1.37 11.02 24.78
C ALA A 348 2.49 11.74 24.01
N TYR A 349 3.35 11.00 23.30
CA TYR A 349 4.40 11.58 22.45
C TYR A 349 3.83 12.40 21.29
N ARG A 350 2.79 11.88 20.60
CA ARG A 350 2.09 12.64 19.55
C ARG A 350 1.47 13.92 20.10
N ALA A 351 0.76 13.83 21.23
CA ALA A 351 0.17 14.98 21.90
C ALA A 351 1.25 16.01 22.31
N SER A 352 2.38 15.56 22.84
CA SER A 352 3.51 16.42 23.23
C SER A 352 4.14 17.11 22.03
N ARG A 353 4.33 16.38 20.91
CA ARG A 353 4.86 16.94 19.67
C ARG A 353 3.90 17.95 19.04
N ASP A 354 2.61 17.63 19.02
CA ASP A 354 1.58 18.52 18.48
C ASP A 354 1.44 19.78 19.36
N PHE A 355 1.55 19.65 20.69
CA PHE A 355 1.63 20.76 21.63
C PHE A 355 2.86 21.64 21.37
N ALA A 356 4.05 21.05 21.23
CA ALA A 356 5.28 21.78 20.91
C ALA A 356 5.17 22.53 19.57
N ARG A 357 4.56 21.90 18.55
CA ARG A 357 4.29 22.53 17.26
C ARG A 357 3.31 23.70 17.37
N CYS A 358 2.22 23.55 18.12
CA CYS A 358 1.28 24.65 18.36
C CYS A 358 1.94 25.81 19.11
N ARG A 359 2.83 25.52 20.07
CA ARG A 359 3.60 26.52 20.81
C ARG A 359 4.56 27.28 19.89
N ASP A 360 5.31 26.59 19.02
CA ASP A 360 6.21 27.21 18.03
C ASP A 360 5.43 28.09 17.04
N ILE A 361 4.28 27.64 16.54
CA ILE A 361 3.40 28.45 15.68
C ILE A 361 2.90 29.71 16.41
N ARG A 362 2.54 29.57 17.70
CA ARG A 362 2.12 30.70 18.54
C ARG A 362 3.25 31.70 18.74
N GLN A 363 4.47 31.24 19.02
CA GLN A 363 5.65 32.09 19.19
C GLN A 363 6.02 32.86 17.91
N ARG A 364 5.74 32.32 16.73
CA ARG A 364 5.96 32.99 15.44
C ARG A 364 4.85 33.97 15.04
N GLY A 365 3.89 34.25 15.92
CA GLY A 365 2.77 35.17 15.64
C GLY A 365 1.71 34.62 14.69
N GLY A 366 1.74 33.31 14.37
CA GLY A 366 0.79 32.68 13.43
C GLY A 366 -0.64 32.53 13.96
N CYS A 367 -0.90 32.86 15.23
CA CYS A 367 -2.16 32.56 15.92
C CYS A 367 -3.09 33.76 16.14
N THR A 368 -2.78 34.97 15.63
CA THR A 368 -3.62 36.17 15.83
C THR A 368 -5.06 36.06 15.30
N ARG A 369 -5.39 35.00 14.53
CA ARG A 369 -6.74 34.73 14.00
C ARG A 369 -7.47 33.53 14.62
N TRP A 370 -6.90 32.83 15.60
CA TRP A 370 -7.54 31.64 16.17
C TRP A 370 -8.43 32.06 17.36
N GLN A 371 -9.69 32.38 17.08
CA GLN A 371 -10.70 32.85 18.05
C GLN A 371 -11.07 31.85 19.18
N PHE A 372 -10.49 30.65 19.18
CA PHE A 372 -10.89 29.56 20.09
C PHE A 372 -10.11 29.49 21.41
N PHE A 373 -9.07 30.30 21.60
CA PHE A 373 -8.32 30.30 22.84
C PHE A 373 -8.56 31.60 23.62
N THR A 374 -9.13 31.46 24.81
CA THR A 374 -9.09 32.48 25.86
C THR A 374 -7.63 32.87 26.09
N LEU A 375 -7.35 34.17 26.11
CA LEU A 375 -6.02 34.69 26.44
C LEU A 375 -5.59 34.14 27.80
N ASP A 376 -4.35 33.63 27.88
CA ASP A 376 -3.75 33.26 29.16
C ASP A 376 -3.70 34.53 30.05
N PRO A 377 -4.18 34.48 31.30
CA PRO A 377 -4.33 35.65 32.16
C PRO A 377 -3.02 36.37 32.48
N GLU A 378 -1.87 35.74 32.20
CA GLU A 378 -0.53 36.28 32.44
C GLU A 378 0.12 36.92 31.20
N SER A 379 -0.53 36.88 30.04
CA SER A 379 -0.03 37.64 28.90
C SER A 379 -0.32 39.13 29.14
N PRO A 380 0.71 40.00 29.28
CA PRO A 380 0.49 41.43 29.40
C PRO A 380 -0.30 41.85 28.16
N CYS A 381 -1.49 42.42 28.38
CA CYS A 381 -2.25 43.04 27.31
C CYS A 381 -1.28 43.88 26.50
N PRO A 382 -1.17 43.68 25.17
CA PRO A 382 -0.47 44.66 24.36
C PRO A 382 -1.11 45.99 24.70
N GLU A 383 -0.27 46.87 25.25
CA GLU A 383 -0.60 48.22 25.64
C GLU A 383 -1.51 48.78 24.56
N GLN A 384 -2.73 49.17 24.94
CA GLN A 384 -3.64 49.84 24.04
C GLN A 384 -2.89 51.08 23.52
N GLU A 385 -2.29 50.96 22.33
CA GLU A 385 -1.79 52.07 21.57
C GLU A 385 -2.96 53.06 21.46
N GLN A 386 -2.80 54.17 22.17
CA GLN A 386 -3.78 55.24 22.21
C GLN A 386 -4.11 55.66 20.78
N PRO A 387 -5.40 55.84 20.43
CA PRO A 387 -5.81 56.29 19.11
C PRO A 387 -5.47 57.78 18.96
N GLY A 388 -4.23 58.06 18.61
CA GLY A 388 -3.70 59.41 18.48
C GLY A 388 -2.88 59.57 17.21
N SER A 389 -3.51 59.50 16.04
CA SER A 389 -3.00 60.14 14.81
C SER A 389 -3.94 59.84 13.64
N SER A 390 -4.74 60.84 13.28
CA SER A 390 -5.42 60.99 12.00
C SER A 390 -4.46 60.77 10.82
N ARG A 391 -4.50 59.59 10.18
CA ARG A 391 -3.98 59.41 8.82
C ARG A 391 -5.09 58.91 7.90
N SER A 392 -5.52 59.84 7.07
CA SER A 392 -6.15 59.71 5.75
C SER A 392 -6.49 58.30 5.27
N ALA A 393 -7.79 58.10 5.07
CA ALA A 393 -8.38 56.98 4.36
C ALA A 393 -7.74 56.75 2.98
N GLY A 394 -7.09 55.59 2.81
CA GLY A 394 -6.80 54.99 1.51
C GLY A 394 -7.95 54.08 1.08
N PRO A 395 -8.19 53.91 -0.24
CA PRO A 395 -9.42 53.34 -0.75
C PRO A 395 -9.57 51.86 -0.39
N GLN A 396 -10.74 51.52 0.15
CA GLN A 396 -11.21 50.16 0.39
C GLN A 396 -11.19 49.37 -0.94
N ARG A 397 -10.33 48.35 -1.01
CA ARG A 397 -10.47 47.32 -2.05
C ARG A 397 -11.68 46.45 -1.71
N LEU A 398 -12.74 46.68 -2.46
CA LEU A 398 -13.88 45.78 -2.62
C LEU A 398 -13.38 44.37 -2.98
N TRP A 399 -13.67 43.40 -2.11
CA TRP A 399 -13.59 41.99 -2.47
C TRP A 399 -14.79 41.63 -3.36
N PRO A 400 -14.59 40.97 -4.50
CA PRO A 400 -15.69 40.60 -5.38
C PRO A 400 -16.49 39.43 -4.80
N GLY A 401 -17.79 39.68 -4.61
CA GLY A 401 -18.89 38.77 -4.95
C GLY A 401 -18.80 37.32 -4.51
N PHE A 402 -19.38 37.02 -3.35
CA PHE A 402 -19.97 35.71 -3.10
C PHE A 402 -21.24 35.59 -3.95
N ILE A 403 -21.16 34.84 -5.07
CA ILE A 403 -22.31 34.52 -5.91
C ILE A 403 -23.14 33.46 -5.19
N GLY A 404 -24.32 33.83 -4.72
CA GLY A 404 -25.33 32.91 -4.24
C GLY A 404 -25.90 32.09 -5.39
N HIS A 405 -25.79 30.75 -5.30
CA HIS A 405 -26.51 29.84 -6.17
C HIS A 405 -27.99 29.82 -5.78
N GLY A 406 -28.84 30.40 -6.63
CA GLY A 406 -30.28 30.22 -6.59
C GLY A 406 -30.67 28.79 -6.94
N THR A 407 -31.57 28.22 -6.15
CA THR A 407 -32.33 27.01 -6.46
C THR A 407 -33.51 27.37 -7.37
N PRO A 408 -33.72 26.66 -8.49
CA PRO A 408 -34.99 26.75 -9.20
C PRO A 408 -36.01 25.81 -8.55
N ARG A 409 -37.14 26.39 -8.09
CA ARG A 409 -38.41 25.68 -7.95
C ARG A 409 -39.16 25.81 -9.28
N GLY A 410 -39.50 24.69 -9.89
CA GLY A 410 -40.60 24.52 -10.85
C GLY A 410 -41.19 23.13 -10.54
N ALA A 411 -42.43 23.05 -10.06
CA ALA A 411 -43.69 23.08 -10.82
C ALA A 411 -43.97 21.70 -11.45
#